data_AF-A0A7X3FFA8-F1
#
_entry.id   AF-A0A7X3FFA8-F1
#
_cell.length_a   1.000
_cell.length_b   1.000
_cell.length_c   1.000
_cell.angle_alpha   90.00
_cell.angle_beta   90.00
_cell.angle_gamma   90.00
#
_symmetry.space_group_name_H-M   'P 1'
#
loop_
_entity.id
_entity.type
_entity.pdbx_description
1 polymer ?
#
loop_
_entity_poly.entity_id
_entity_poly.type
_entity_poly.pdbx_seq_one_letter_code
_entity_poly.pdbx_strand_id
1 'polypeptide(L)'
;MDALFLRKNYLNCVKIELVEHLIHHGEAFYQLFYNSYENTNKIYENIIVQNKGFWNYPSESLNNEDLFETGILAIPCEVQDRSQTEAFIHSNLQQGNILFFGIEPRCLPGFDLLAPDSKHSVMIEEWNESEDTYKLNDASKFVGKWIDRGRILDIMEELNSPLFAVDFKKFHVSEDVRKTHLERAKELIKRHTDDFSFYQSFVDSLADFKNTSITEMQDSLSAWRQAFQIIAGSRYNFSCYVRHLNFASTTSSRLHLSDLILHCSDLAESIKNSLLKQEMLLKMYPEKVLFDDIAERSLILKDFEMLTLQKIKHFFAPNDQSEDFPALHTKLSNPAKVTLVDNKPNSATIKWNDLPKEEFVIAYELSVNNQVYTTKIPSFTLRDLEPGTTYEVNIKAINAYGEISIPGTDIMITTATYGNDLDKALYRPTTASSYEEDNLDQNYQPSNAVDGNANTRWSSLYSEPQWISVDMGTITDIESVTLRWEGAYAKAYQLQVSTDGHTWSDIYENRTGSGGTETIEAAGRGRFLKVNCLERATEYGFSLWQIVVKSSAVSKVESQTKISFANQI
;
A
#
# COMPACT_ATOMS: atom_id res chain seq x y z
N MET A 1 4.75 -13.66 -1.06
CA MET A 1 4.14 -13.23 0.21
C MET A 1 2.90 -12.45 -0.16
N ASP A 2 1.69 -12.88 0.20
CA ASP A 2 0.53 -11.99 0.09
C ASP A 2 0.63 -10.99 1.24
N ALA A 3 1.58 -10.05 1.13
CA ALA A 3 1.71 -8.91 2.03
C ALA A 3 0.38 -8.14 2.14
N LEU A 4 -0.51 -8.29 1.14
CA LEU A 4 -1.87 -7.78 1.17
C LEU A 4 -2.75 -8.38 2.28
N PHE A 5 -2.62 -9.69 2.60
CA PHE A 5 -3.45 -10.35 3.60
C PHE A 5 -3.25 -9.72 4.98
N LEU A 6 -1.99 -9.57 5.40
CA LEU A 6 -1.64 -8.92 6.66
C LEU A 6 -1.92 -7.40 6.62
N ARG A 7 -1.79 -6.75 5.46
CA ARG A 7 -2.07 -5.30 5.33
C ARG A 7 -3.52 -4.91 5.55
N LYS A 8 -4.50 -5.78 5.21
CA LYS A 8 -5.92 -5.45 5.35
C LYS A 8 -6.42 -5.57 6.80
N ASN A 9 -5.65 -6.17 7.73
CA ASN A 9 -5.93 -6.25 9.17
C ASN A 9 -7.41 -6.56 9.47
N TYR A 10 -7.94 -7.67 8.95
CA TYR A 10 -9.32 -8.11 9.18
C TYR A 10 -9.51 -8.83 10.51
N LEU A 11 -8.48 -9.59 10.90
CA LEU A 11 -8.51 -10.58 11.95
C LEU A 11 -8.00 -9.97 13.26
N ASN A 12 -8.42 -10.53 14.40
CA ASN A 12 -7.82 -10.17 15.68
C ASN A 12 -6.40 -10.72 15.80
N CYS A 13 -5.64 -10.28 16.81
CA CYS A 13 -4.21 -10.60 16.96
C CYS A 13 -3.93 -12.11 16.84
N VAL A 14 -4.64 -12.93 17.62
CA VAL A 14 -4.51 -14.39 17.60
C VAL A 14 -4.72 -14.97 16.20
N LYS A 15 -5.79 -14.55 15.52
CA LYS A 15 -6.11 -15.06 14.18
C LYS A 15 -5.10 -14.59 13.12
N ILE A 16 -4.55 -13.38 13.24
CA ILE A 16 -3.47 -12.91 12.35
C ILE A 16 -2.24 -13.81 12.54
N GLU A 17 -1.80 -14.01 13.79
CA GLU A 17 -0.66 -14.86 14.14
C GLU A 17 -0.83 -16.32 13.67
N LEU A 18 -2.04 -16.87 13.80
CA LEU A 18 -2.38 -18.18 13.24
C LEU A 18 -2.20 -18.19 11.71
N VAL A 19 -2.69 -17.17 11.02
CA VAL A 19 -2.60 -17.13 9.55
C VAL A 19 -1.18 -16.95 9.07
N GLU A 20 -0.33 -16.19 9.76
CA GLU A 20 1.09 -16.09 9.41
C GLU A 20 1.77 -17.44 9.33
N HIS A 21 1.47 -18.33 10.29
CA HIS A 21 1.95 -19.70 10.26
C HIS A 21 1.34 -20.52 9.12
N LEU A 22 0.08 -20.27 8.77
CA LEU A 22 -0.61 -20.98 7.69
C LEU A 22 -0.20 -20.52 6.29
N ILE A 23 0.32 -19.30 6.09
CA ILE A 23 0.72 -18.78 4.77
C ILE A 23 1.76 -19.69 4.09
N HIS A 24 2.59 -20.38 4.87
CA HIS A 24 3.59 -21.32 4.34
C HIS A 24 2.99 -22.62 3.75
N HIS A 25 1.70 -22.88 3.96
CA HIS A 25 1.01 -24.07 3.48
C HIS A 25 0.32 -23.88 2.10
N GLY A 26 0.54 -22.74 1.45
CA GLY A 26 0.08 -22.46 0.08
C GLY A 26 -1.44 -22.28 -0.01
N GLU A 27 -2.00 -22.42 -1.21
CA GLU A 27 -3.41 -22.05 -1.50
C GLU A 27 -4.47 -22.82 -0.68
N ALA A 28 -4.09 -23.91 0.00
CA ALA A 28 -4.99 -24.71 0.81
C ALA A 28 -5.60 -23.93 1.98
N PHE A 29 -4.87 -23.01 2.62
CA PHE A 29 -5.39 -22.31 3.81
C PHE A 29 -6.53 -21.34 3.49
N TYR A 30 -6.65 -20.86 2.24
CA TYR A 30 -7.75 -19.96 1.87
C TYR A 30 -9.14 -20.60 2.02
N GLN A 31 -9.21 -21.93 2.10
CA GLN A 31 -10.45 -22.68 2.38
C GLN A 31 -11.03 -22.39 3.77
N LEU A 32 -10.24 -21.86 4.71
CA LEU A 32 -10.67 -21.46 6.05
C LEU A 32 -11.46 -20.14 6.07
N PHE A 33 -11.52 -19.41 4.95
CA PHE A 33 -12.21 -18.11 4.83
C PHE A 33 -13.58 -18.21 4.16
N TYR A 34 -14.17 -19.40 4.09
CA TYR A 34 -15.47 -19.63 3.46
C TYR A 34 -16.63 -18.83 4.07
N ASN A 35 -16.48 -18.41 5.33
CA ASN A 35 -17.45 -17.64 6.12
C ASN A 35 -17.00 -16.19 6.37
N SER A 36 -15.97 -15.71 5.66
CA SER A 36 -15.39 -14.39 5.92
C SER A 36 -16.20 -13.22 5.34
N TYR A 37 -17.28 -13.45 4.58
CA TYR A 37 -18.15 -12.40 4.04
C TYR A 37 -19.11 -11.87 5.13
N GLU A 38 -18.64 -10.88 5.89
CA GLU A 38 -19.38 -10.30 7.02
C GLU A 38 -20.55 -9.43 6.55
N ASN A 39 -21.61 -9.43 7.35
CA ASN A 39 -22.79 -8.61 7.13
C ASN A 39 -22.56 -7.17 7.62
N THR A 40 -22.90 -6.17 6.82
CA THR A 40 -22.62 -4.77 7.16
C THR A 40 -23.45 -4.28 8.34
N ASN A 41 -24.66 -4.81 8.56
CA ASN A 41 -25.45 -4.51 9.76
C ASN A 41 -24.85 -5.10 11.04
N LYS A 42 -24.26 -6.31 10.96
CA LYS A 42 -23.48 -6.89 12.08
C LYS A 42 -22.27 -6.01 12.41
N ILE A 43 -21.59 -5.46 11.40
CA ILE A 43 -20.48 -4.52 11.59
C ILE A 43 -20.98 -3.22 12.25
N TYR A 44 -22.04 -2.62 11.73
CA TYR A 44 -22.66 -1.41 12.28
C TYR A 44 -22.98 -1.57 13.76
N GLU A 45 -23.70 -2.64 14.11
CA GLU A 45 -24.15 -2.89 15.48
C GLU A 45 -22.96 -3.07 16.44
N ASN A 46 -21.92 -3.83 16.05
CA ASN A 46 -20.81 -4.11 16.96
C ASN A 46 -19.83 -2.93 17.08
N ILE A 47 -19.57 -2.21 15.99
CA ILE A 47 -18.52 -1.18 15.96
C ILE A 47 -19.07 0.21 16.20
N ILE A 48 -20.22 0.55 15.62
CA ILE A 48 -20.78 1.90 15.71
C ILE A 48 -21.72 2.02 16.91
N VAL A 49 -22.65 1.07 17.09
CA VAL A 49 -23.63 1.13 18.18
C VAL A 49 -23.03 0.68 19.51
N GLN A 50 -22.37 -0.48 19.53
CA GLN A 50 -21.83 -1.06 20.77
C GLN A 50 -20.41 -0.62 21.09
N ASN A 51 -19.73 0.08 20.17
CA ASN A 51 -18.35 0.55 20.32
C ASN A 51 -17.37 -0.52 20.84
N LYS A 52 -17.50 -1.76 20.37
CA LYS A 52 -16.62 -2.87 20.80
C LYS A 52 -15.17 -2.68 20.36
N GLY A 53 -14.96 -1.87 19.32
CA GLY A 53 -13.68 -1.75 18.63
C GLY A 53 -13.36 -2.98 17.77
N PHE A 54 -12.42 -2.78 16.85
CA PHE A 54 -11.99 -3.76 15.84
C PHE A 54 -11.56 -5.09 16.46
N TRP A 55 -10.70 -5.05 17.48
CA TRP A 55 -10.10 -6.25 18.10
C TRP A 55 -11.12 -7.18 18.78
N ASN A 56 -12.28 -6.65 19.16
CA ASN A 56 -13.35 -7.41 19.81
C ASN A 56 -14.51 -7.74 18.85
N TYR A 57 -14.34 -7.49 17.55
CA TYR A 57 -15.34 -7.84 16.56
C TYR A 57 -15.47 -9.38 16.45
N PRO A 58 -16.68 -9.95 16.59
CA PRO A 58 -16.88 -11.40 16.60
C PRO A 58 -16.92 -11.99 15.18
N SER A 59 -15.76 -12.02 14.52
CA SER A 59 -15.59 -12.70 13.22
C SER A 59 -15.71 -14.22 13.37
N GLU A 60 -16.42 -14.86 12.43
CA GLU A 60 -16.69 -16.31 12.46
C GLU A 60 -15.59 -17.15 11.79
N SER A 61 -14.71 -16.52 11.00
CA SER A 61 -13.59 -17.20 10.33
C SER A 61 -12.57 -17.73 11.30
N LEU A 62 -11.96 -18.88 10.97
CA LEU A 62 -10.94 -19.52 11.81
C LEU A 62 -11.45 -19.83 13.22
N ASN A 63 -12.67 -20.36 13.34
CA ASN A 63 -13.16 -20.85 14.62
C ASN A 63 -12.50 -22.20 14.97
N ASN A 64 -12.64 -22.63 16.22
CA ASN A 64 -11.99 -23.85 16.71
C ASN A 64 -12.44 -25.13 15.98
N GLU A 65 -13.69 -25.20 15.51
CA GLU A 65 -14.21 -26.35 14.75
C GLU A 65 -13.52 -26.43 13.39
N ASP A 66 -13.44 -25.32 12.65
CA ASP A 66 -12.77 -25.25 11.33
C ASP A 66 -11.28 -25.59 11.45
N LEU A 67 -10.60 -25.06 12.49
CA LEU A 67 -9.20 -25.38 12.76
C LEU A 67 -9.02 -26.88 13.02
N PHE A 68 -9.86 -27.46 13.88
CA PHE A 68 -9.84 -28.88 14.22
C PHE A 68 -10.06 -29.78 13.00
N GLU A 69 -11.01 -29.44 12.13
CA GLU A 69 -11.30 -30.20 10.90
C GLU A 69 -10.12 -30.23 9.93
N THR A 70 -9.26 -29.22 9.97
CA THR A 70 -8.01 -29.19 9.19
C THR A 70 -6.82 -29.84 9.90
N GLY A 71 -7.02 -30.42 11.08
CA GLY A 71 -5.95 -31.05 11.87
C GLY A 71 -5.14 -30.08 12.72
N ILE A 72 -5.55 -28.81 12.84
CA ILE A 72 -4.95 -27.84 13.77
C ILE A 72 -5.60 -28.04 15.14
N LEU A 73 -4.78 -28.30 16.15
CA LEU A 73 -5.26 -28.52 17.51
C LEU A 73 -4.81 -27.38 18.42
N ALA A 74 -5.78 -26.64 18.99
CA ALA A 74 -5.53 -25.69 20.07
C ALA A 74 -5.67 -26.42 21.42
N ILE A 75 -4.60 -26.40 22.21
CA ILE A 75 -4.49 -27.08 23.49
C ILE A 75 -4.45 -26.00 24.58
N PRO A 76 -5.53 -25.78 25.35
CA PRO A 76 -5.53 -24.78 26.41
C PRO A 76 -4.64 -25.22 27.56
N CYS A 77 -3.96 -24.25 28.18
CA CYS A 77 -3.27 -24.44 29.45
C CYS A 77 -4.31 -24.32 30.58
N GLU A 78 -4.72 -25.45 31.17
CA GLU A 78 -5.74 -25.50 32.23
C GLU A 78 -5.19 -25.26 33.66
N VAL A 79 -3.88 -25.08 33.78
CA VAL A 79 -3.17 -24.99 35.06
C VAL A 79 -3.00 -23.54 35.51
N GLN A 80 -3.03 -23.32 36.83
CA GLN A 80 -2.95 -21.99 37.46
C GLN A 80 -1.66 -21.74 38.27
N ASP A 81 -0.80 -22.76 38.43
CA ASP A 81 0.49 -22.63 39.11
C ASP A 81 1.61 -22.35 38.11
N ARG A 82 2.53 -21.46 38.48
CA ARG A 82 3.68 -21.06 37.67
C ARG A 82 4.51 -22.24 37.18
N SER A 83 4.77 -23.22 38.05
CA SER A 83 5.62 -24.38 37.69
C SER A 83 4.94 -25.28 36.65
N GLN A 84 3.63 -25.45 36.77
CA GLN A 84 2.82 -26.19 35.80
C GLN A 84 2.69 -25.44 34.47
N THR A 85 2.51 -24.11 34.49
CA THR A 85 2.51 -23.27 33.28
C THR A 85 3.83 -23.39 32.54
N GLU A 86 4.95 -23.35 33.27
CA GLU A 86 6.29 -23.54 32.68
C GLU A 86 6.46 -24.94 32.07
N ALA A 87 6.05 -25.98 32.79
CA ALA A 87 6.09 -27.35 32.27
C ALA A 87 5.23 -27.50 30.99
N PHE A 88 4.09 -26.82 30.93
CA PHE A 88 3.23 -26.76 29.75
C PHE A 88 3.95 -26.09 28.57
N ILE A 89 4.60 -24.94 28.79
CA ILE A 89 5.37 -24.23 27.75
C ILE A 89 6.48 -25.13 27.19
N HIS A 90 7.35 -25.65 28.06
CA HIS A 90 8.50 -26.44 27.63
C HIS A 90 8.09 -27.73 26.91
N SER A 91 7.08 -28.45 27.42
CA SER A 91 6.59 -29.69 26.79
C SER A 91 6.05 -29.44 25.39
N ASN A 92 5.35 -28.33 25.17
CA ASN A 92 4.80 -27.97 23.87
C ASN A 92 5.88 -27.50 22.88
N LEU A 93 6.82 -26.67 23.33
CA LEU A 93 7.96 -26.24 22.50
C LEU A 93 8.82 -27.44 22.06
N GLN A 94 9.07 -28.40 22.96
CA GLN A 94 9.78 -29.65 22.63
C GLN A 94 9.06 -30.49 21.59
N GLN A 95 7.72 -30.42 21.54
CA GLN A 95 6.91 -31.08 20.53
C GLN A 95 6.82 -30.28 19.22
N GLY A 96 7.42 -29.08 19.15
CA GLY A 96 7.35 -28.18 18.01
C GLY A 96 6.00 -27.46 17.88
N ASN A 97 5.23 -27.35 18.96
CA ASN A 97 4.01 -26.56 19.00
C ASN A 97 4.37 -25.09 19.28
N ILE A 98 3.55 -24.17 18.80
CA ILE A 98 3.70 -22.73 19.06
C ILE A 98 2.71 -22.32 20.14
N LEU A 99 3.14 -21.51 21.09
CA LEU A 99 2.26 -21.05 22.17
C LEU A 99 1.81 -19.63 21.92
N PHE A 100 0.58 -19.34 22.36
CA PHE A 100 -0.07 -18.05 22.21
C PHE A 100 -0.50 -17.60 23.60
N PHE A 101 -0.22 -16.35 23.95
CA PHE A 101 -0.68 -15.80 25.21
C PHE A 101 -1.04 -14.33 25.12
N GLY A 102 -1.99 -13.92 25.96
CA GLY A 102 -2.40 -12.52 26.08
C GLY A 102 -1.35 -11.67 26.79
N ILE A 103 -1.15 -10.45 26.32
CA ILE A 103 -0.35 -9.42 26.99
C ILE A 103 -1.06 -8.07 26.93
N GLU A 104 -0.56 -7.13 27.74
CA GLU A 104 -0.75 -5.70 27.52
C GLU A 104 0.55 -5.11 26.95
N PRO A 105 0.49 -4.23 25.93
CA PRO A 105 1.65 -3.62 25.29
C PRO A 105 2.69 -3.04 26.24
N ARG A 106 2.25 -2.43 27.36
CA ARG A 106 3.15 -1.85 28.38
C ARG A 106 4.09 -2.85 29.03
N CYS A 107 3.78 -4.15 28.99
CA CYS A 107 4.54 -5.18 29.66
C CYS A 107 5.85 -5.53 28.92
N LEU A 108 5.98 -5.20 27.62
CA LEU A 108 7.13 -5.54 26.79
C LEU A 108 7.63 -4.34 25.96
N PRO A 109 8.94 -4.08 25.90
CA PRO A 109 9.50 -2.98 25.10
C PRO A 109 9.41 -3.27 23.59
N GLY A 110 8.95 -2.29 22.80
CA GLY A 110 8.77 -2.43 21.35
C GLY A 110 7.31 -2.54 20.88
N PHE A 111 6.35 -2.40 21.80
CA PHE A 111 4.93 -2.21 21.47
C PHE A 111 4.48 -0.75 21.65
N ASP A 112 5.41 0.21 21.55
CA ASP A 112 5.20 1.63 21.86
C ASP A 112 4.14 2.32 20.97
N LEU A 113 3.74 1.67 19.89
CA LEU A 113 2.71 2.15 18.96
C LEU A 113 1.30 1.64 19.27
N LEU A 114 1.15 0.75 20.26
CA LEU A 114 -0.15 0.26 20.74
C LEU A 114 -0.55 1.00 22.01
N ALA A 115 -1.86 1.07 22.29
CA ALA A 115 -2.33 1.63 23.54
C ALA A 115 -1.81 0.77 24.71
N PRO A 116 -1.16 1.37 25.73
CA PRO A 116 -0.45 0.64 26.79
C PRO A 116 -1.28 -0.47 27.46
N ASP A 117 -2.58 -0.23 27.60
CA ASP A 117 -3.53 -1.05 28.38
C ASP A 117 -4.47 -1.86 27.48
N SER A 118 -4.22 -1.86 26.16
CA SER A 118 -4.99 -2.68 25.22
C SER A 118 -4.64 -4.16 25.38
N LYS A 119 -5.58 -5.04 24.98
CA LYS A 119 -5.30 -6.48 24.90
C LYS A 119 -4.56 -6.79 23.60
N HIS A 120 -3.46 -7.53 23.70
CA HIS A 120 -2.69 -8.04 22.56
C HIS A 120 -2.36 -9.52 22.75
N SER A 121 -1.98 -10.20 21.68
CA SER A 121 -1.48 -11.59 21.71
C SER A 121 -0.03 -11.60 21.26
N VAL A 122 0.75 -12.55 21.75
CA VAL A 122 2.12 -12.81 21.28
C VAL A 122 2.37 -14.31 21.25
N MET A 123 3.28 -14.72 20.36
CA MET A 123 3.68 -16.11 20.19
C MET A 123 4.99 -16.42 20.91
N ILE A 124 5.09 -17.63 21.48
CA ILE A 124 6.36 -18.25 21.90
C ILE A 124 6.67 -19.37 20.90
N GLU A 125 7.80 -19.24 20.21
CA GLU A 125 8.20 -20.19 19.16
C GLU A 125 9.33 -21.12 19.62
N GLU A 126 10.25 -20.62 20.45
CA GLU A 126 11.44 -21.35 20.86
C GLU A 126 11.85 -21.00 22.31
N TRP A 127 12.55 -21.93 22.96
CA TRP A 127 13.18 -21.74 24.25
C TRP A 127 14.68 -22.01 24.14
N ASN A 128 15.50 -21.05 24.56
CA ASN A 128 16.94 -21.20 24.69
C ASN A 128 17.27 -21.49 26.16
N GLU A 129 17.47 -22.78 26.46
CA GLU A 129 17.81 -23.26 27.80
C GLU A 129 19.13 -22.66 28.33
N SER A 130 20.10 -22.38 27.45
CA SER A 130 21.42 -21.88 27.88
C SER A 130 21.41 -20.41 28.33
N GLU A 131 20.51 -19.61 27.75
CA GLU A 131 20.37 -18.19 28.06
C GLU A 131 19.14 -17.90 28.94
N ASP A 132 18.35 -18.94 29.27
CA ASP A 132 17.06 -18.86 29.97
C ASP A 132 16.08 -17.85 29.34
N THR A 133 15.94 -17.90 28.02
CA THR A 133 15.11 -16.96 27.25
C THR A 133 14.11 -17.64 26.32
N TYR A 134 12.96 -17.00 26.12
CA TYR A 134 11.98 -17.37 25.12
C TYR A 134 12.08 -16.46 23.89
N LYS A 135 11.99 -17.06 22.70
CA LYS A 135 11.86 -16.33 21.45
C LYS A 135 10.39 -15.98 21.23
N LEU A 136 10.10 -14.69 21.31
CA LEU A 136 8.79 -14.13 21.07
C LEU A 136 8.65 -13.60 19.64
N ASN A 137 7.44 -13.75 19.10
CA ASN A 137 7.08 -13.24 17.78
C ASN A 137 5.69 -12.58 17.79
N ASP A 138 5.50 -11.55 16.96
CA ASP A 138 4.23 -10.85 16.67
C ASP A 138 4.15 -10.58 15.17
N ALA A 139 2.94 -10.71 14.64
CA ALA A 139 2.67 -10.60 13.22
C ALA A 139 2.95 -9.24 12.58
N SER A 140 2.97 -8.18 13.38
CA SER A 140 3.01 -6.83 12.83
C SER A 140 4.39 -6.19 12.93
N LYS A 141 5.11 -6.37 14.04
CA LYS A 141 6.31 -5.55 14.36
C LYS A 141 7.35 -6.19 15.29
N PHE A 142 7.09 -7.34 15.89
CA PHE A 142 7.96 -7.92 16.93
C PHE A 142 8.53 -9.26 16.46
N VAL A 143 9.58 -9.25 15.63
CA VAL A 143 10.08 -10.49 15.01
C VAL A 143 11.25 -11.09 15.78
N GLY A 144 11.02 -12.27 16.36
CA GLY A 144 12.07 -13.15 16.89
C GLY A 144 12.92 -12.56 18.01
N LYS A 145 12.33 -11.75 18.91
CA LYS A 145 13.07 -11.19 20.04
C LYS A 145 13.16 -12.21 21.18
N TRP A 146 14.35 -12.36 21.73
CA TRP A 146 14.60 -13.18 22.90
C TRP A 146 14.33 -12.38 24.18
N ILE A 147 13.47 -12.89 25.04
CA ILE A 147 13.07 -12.27 26.30
C ILE A 147 13.32 -13.24 27.45
N ASP A 148 13.80 -12.73 28.57
CA ASP A 148 13.99 -13.49 29.81
C ASP A 148 12.75 -14.32 30.19
N ARG A 149 12.96 -15.61 30.45
CA ARG A 149 11.88 -16.56 30.82
C ARG A 149 11.11 -16.06 32.04
N GLY A 150 11.82 -15.62 33.08
CA GLY A 150 11.24 -15.12 34.32
C GLY A 150 10.27 -13.97 34.06
N ARG A 151 10.69 -13.01 33.23
CA ARG A 151 9.85 -11.88 32.82
C ARG A 151 8.54 -12.33 32.13
N ILE A 152 8.59 -13.33 31.26
CA ILE A 152 7.38 -13.82 30.57
C ILE A 152 6.42 -14.49 31.53
N LEU A 153 6.93 -15.32 32.43
CA LEU A 153 6.12 -15.98 33.45
C LEU A 153 5.50 -14.96 34.42
N ASP A 154 6.23 -13.90 34.78
CA ASP A 154 5.70 -12.80 35.61
C ASP A 154 4.53 -12.10 34.91
N ILE A 155 4.65 -11.80 33.61
CA ILE A 155 3.57 -11.16 32.84
C ILE A 155 2.32 -12.05 32.80
N MET A 156 2.47 -13.34 32.54
CA MET A 156 1.34 -14.28 32.50
C MET A 156 0.61 -14.37 33.84
N GLU A 157 1.36 -14.35 34.94
CA GLU A 157 0.83 -14.39 36.30
C GLU A 157 0.14 -13.07 36.68
N GLU A 158 0.76 -11.92 36.40
CA GLU A 158 0.22 -10.58 36.66
C GLU A 158 -1.11 -10.34 35.92
N LEU A 159 -1.22 -10.78 34.67
CA LEU A 159 -2.38 -10.53 33.81
C LEU A 159 -3.42 -11.66 33.85
N ASN A 160 -3.11 -12.78 34.51
CA ASN A 160 -3.87 -14.04 34.40
C ASN A 160 -4.14 -14.38 32.91
N SER A 161 -3.07 -14.33 32.11
CA SER A 161 -3.16 -14.40 30.65
C SER A 161 -3.67 -15.77 30.20
N PRO A 162 -4.65 -15.83 29.26
CA PRO A 162 -4.97 -17.09 28.61
C PRO A 162 -3.75 -17.58 27.83
N LEU A 163 -3.38 -18.84 28.04
CA LEU A 163 -2.27 -19.51 27.37
C LEU A 163 -2.80 -20.76 26.67
N PHE A 164 -2.43 -20.96 25.41
CA PHE A 164 -2.71 -22.20 24.69
C PHE A 164 -1.59 -22.49 23.71
N ALA A 165 -1.39 -23.77 23.42
CA ALA A 165 -0.47 -24.24 22.38
C ALA A 165 -1.25 -24.60 21.11
N VAL A 166 -0.63 -24.45 19.95
CA VAL A 166 -1.20 -24.83 18.66
C VAL A 166 -0.27 -25.82 17.97
N ASP A 167 -0.82 -26.97 17.61
CA ASP A 167 -0.16 -27.97 16.78
C ASP A 167 -0.56 -27.79 15.31
N PHE A 168 0.41 -27.41 14.47
CA PHE A 168 0.24 -27.26 13.03
C PHE A 168 0.72 -28.47 12.21
N LYS A 169 1.37 -29.47 12.83
CA LYS A 169 2.09 -30.56 12.13
C LYS A 169 1.16 -31.40 11.25
N LYS A 170 -0.13 -31.48 11.61
CA LYS A 170 -1.15 -32.25 10.89
C LYS A 170 -2.03 -31.39 10.00
N PHE A 171 -1.71 -30.10 9.83
CA PHE A 171 -2.52 -29.21 9.02
C PHE A 171 -2.65 -29.74 7.59
N HIS A 172 -3.87 -30.06 7.20
CA HIS A 172 -4.19 -30.53 5.87
C HIS A 172 -5.66 -30.24 5.55
N VAL A 173 -5.88 -29.61 4.40
CA VAL A 173 -7.23 -29.39 3.88
C VAL A 173 -7.58 -30.53 2.92
N SER A 174 -8.26 -31.56 3.44
CA SER A 174 -8.70 -32.71 2.68
C SER A 174 -9.84 -32.36 1.71
N GLU A 175 -10.15 -33.27 0.77
CA GLU A 175 -11.29 -33.09 -0.13
C GLU A 175 -12.63 -33.03 0.63
N ASP A 176 -12.77 -33.80 1.70
CA ASP A 176 -13.97 -33.78 2.55
C ASP A 176 -14.13 -32.44 3.27
N VAL A 177 -13.05 -31.88 3.81
CA VAL A 177 -13.08 -30.53 4.41
C VAL A 177 -13.51 -29.49 3.38
N ARG A 178 -12.95 -29.54 2.15
CA ARG A 178 -13.37 -28.62 1.07
C ARG A 178 -14.86 -28.73 0.74
N LYS A 179 -15.39 -29.95 0.67
CA LYS A 179 -16.82 -30.19 0.43
C LYS A 179 -17.67 -29.63 1.58
N THR A 180 -17.29 -29.91 2.83
CA THR A 180 -17.98 -29.39 4.02
C THR A 180 -18.00 -27.87 4.04
N HIS A 181 -16.85 -27.22 3.85
CA HIS A 181 -16.75 -25.76 3.83
C HIS A 181 -17.54 -25.15 2.68
N LEU A 182 -17.56 -25.79 1.51
CA LEU A 182 -18.38 -25.35 0.38
C LEU A 182 -19.88 -25.41 0.70
N GLU A 183 -20.37 -26.50 1.30
CA GLU A 183 -21.78 -26.61 1.69
C GLU A 183 -22.14 -25.61 2.80
N ARG A 184 -21.27 -25.41 3.80
CA ARG A 184 -21.44 -24.37 4.82
C ARG A 184 -21.48 -22.97 4.18
N ALA A 185 -20.60 -22.67 3.23
CA ALA A 185 -20.60 -21.40 2.50
C ALA A 185 -21.91 -21.16 1.75
N LYS A 186 -22.43 -22.18 1.03
CA LYS A 186 -23.72 -22.08 0.34
C LYS A 186 -24.85 -21.73 1.29
N GLU A 187 -24.92 -22.41 2.44
CA GLU A 187 -25.97 -22.17 3.43
C GLU A 187 -25.85 -20.78 4.08
N LEU A 188 -24.63 -20.34 4.40
CA LEU A 188 -24.38 -18.99 4.92
C LEU A 188 -24.80 -17.92 3.93
N ILE A 189 -24.37 -18.04 2.67
CA ILE A 189 -24.72 -17.08 1.60
C ILE A 189 -26.22 -17.04 1.35
N LYS A 190 -26.89 -18.21 1.35
CA LYS A 190 -28.34 -18.29 1.19
C LYS A 190 -29.09 -17.51 2.28
N ARG A 191 -28.61 -17.59 3.53
CA ARG A 191 -29.19 -16.85 4.67
C ARG A 191 -28.71 -15.40 4.75
N HIS A 192 -27.70 -15.02 3.98
CA HIS A 192 -27.11 -13.68 4.06
C HIS A 192 -28.09 -12.64 3.52
N THR A 193 -28.62 -11.80 4.42
CA THR A 193 -29.50 -10.68 4.10
C THR A 193 -28.83 -9.40 4.57
N ASP A 194 -28.56 -8.49 3.63
CA ASP A 194 -27.99 -7.18 3.91
C ASP A 194 -28.85 -6.13 3.20
N ASP A 195 -29.28 -5.10 3.93
CA ASP A 195 -30.05 -3.97 3.38
C ASP A 195 -29.15 -2.79 2.99
N PHE A 196 -27.85 -2.91 3.27
CA PHE A 196 -26.81 -1.92 2.97
C PHE A 196 -27.10 -0.53 3.57
N SER A 197 -27.91 -0.47 4.63
CA SER A 197 -28.22 0.76 5.36
C SER A 197 -26.98 1.35 6.04
N PHE A 198 -25.99 0.50 6.38
CA PHE A 198 -24.65 0.87 6.86
C PHE A 198 -24.07 2.10 6.14
N TYR A 199 -24.09 2.09 4.80
CA TYR A 199 -23.46 3.15 4.00
C TYR A 199 -24.23 4.47 4.09
N GLN A 200 -25.55 4.43 4.17
CA GLN A 200 -26.35 5.63 4.35
C GLN A 200 -26.13 6.20 5.75
N SER A 201 -26.14 5.35 6.79
CA SER A 201 -25.83 5.78 8.17
C SER A 201 -24.43 6.40 8.28
N PHE A 202 -23.45 5.88 7.54
CA PHE A 202 -22.12 6.49 7.45
C PHE A 202 -22.18 7.89 6.82
N VAL A 203 -22.81 8.03 5.65
CA VAL A 203 -22.94 9.33 4.97
C VAL A 203 -23.66 10.36 5.83
N ASP A 204 -24.75 9.95 6.48
CA ASP A 204 -25.51 10.82 7.40
C ASP A 204 -24.63 11.27 8.57
N SER A 205 -23.83 10.37 9.14
CA SER A 205 -22.91 10.71 10.24
C SER A 205 -21.83 11.72 9.83
N LEU A 206 -21.35 11.67 8.58
CA LEU A 206 -20.38 12.64 8.06
C LEU A 206 -20.99 14.05 7.94
N ALA A 207 -22.28 14.14 7.62
CA ALA A 207 -22.99 15.42 7.52
C ALA A 207 -23.18 16.10 8.89
N ASP A 208 -23.36 15.32 9.94
CA ASP A 208 -23.59 15.79 11.31
C ASP A 208 -22.34 16.36 11.99
N PHE A 209 -21.15 16.12 11.43
CA PHE A 209 -19.87 16.56 11.98
C PHE A 209 -19.73 18.07 12.16
N LYS A 210 -20.51 18.88 11.44
CA LYS A 210 -20.51 20.35 11.63
C LYS A 210 -21.02 20.80 13.01
N ASN A 211 -21.73 19.93 13.72
CA ASN A 211 -22.41 20.25 14.98
C ASN A 211 -21.84 19.49 16.19
N THR A 212 -20.78 18.70 16.02
CA THR A 212 -20.17 17.87 17.07
C THR A 212 -18.84 18.45 17.54
N SER A 213 -18.43 18.10 18.76
CA SER A 213 -17.10 18.48 19.25
C SER A 213 -15.98 17.74 18.51
N ILE A 214 -14.76 18.30 18.52
CA ILE A 214 -13.59 17.66 17.89
C ILE A 214 -13.35 16.25 18.45
N THR A 215 -13.49 16.06 19.77
CA THR A 215 -13.29 14.77 20.42
C THR A 215 -14.33 13.75 19.96
N GLU A 216 -15.61 14.11 19.94
CA GLU A 216 -16.67 13.22 19.46
C GLU A 216 -16.49 12.86 17.98
N MET A 217 -16.04 13.83 17.17
CA MET A 217 -15.72 13.60 15.76
C MET A 217 -14.54 12.62 15.61
N GLN A 218 -13.49 12.75 16.42
CA GLN A 218 -12.35 11.82 16.42
C GLN A 218 -12.78 10.39 16.76
N ASP A 219 -13.58 10.23 17.82
CA ASP A 219 -14.07 8.91 18.24
C ASP A 219 -14.95 8.28 17.16
N SER A 220 -15.85 9.06 16.57
CA SER A 220 -16.73 8.62 15.47
C SER A 220 -15.92 8.23 14.21
N LEU A 221 -14.99 9.08 13.78
CA LEU A 221 -14.10 8.77 12.65
C LEU A 221 -13.29 7.50 12.89
N SER A 222 -12.80 7.29 14.11
CA SER A 222 -12.06 6.08 14.48
C SER A 222 -12.94 4.84 14.41
N ALA A 223 -14.20 4.91 14.89
CA ALA A 223 -15.15 3.81 14.80
C ALA A 223 -15.50 3.46 13.35
N TRP A 224 -15.80 4.45 12.52
CA TRP A 224 -16.07 4.24 11.09
C TRP A 224 -14.87 3.69 10.32
N ARG A 225 -13.66 4.19 10.59
CA ARG A 225 -12.42 3.65 10.03
C ARG A 225 -12.27 2.17 10.37
N GLN A 226 -12.51 1.77 11.62
CA GLN A 226 -12.49 0.37 12.04
C GLN A 226 -13.57 -0.46 11.34
N ALA A 227 -14.77 0.07 11.14
CA ALA A 227 -15.82 -0.61 10.39
C ALA A 227 -15.42 -0.87 8.93
N PHE A 228 -14.89 0.14 8.23
CA PHE A 228 -14.38 -0.03 6.86
C PHE A 228 -13.17 -0.95 6.77
N GLN A 229 -12.32 -1.00 7.81
CA GLN A 229 -11.24 -2.00 7.92
C GLN A 229 -11.79 -3.42 7.93
N ILE A 230 -12.86 -3.68 8.68
CA ILE A 230 -13.51 -5.00 8.74
C ILE A 230 -14.11 -5.34 7.37
N ILE A 231 -14.82 -4.42 6.72
CA ILE A 231 -15.36 -4.63 5.38
C ILE A 231 -14.23 -4.96 4.39
N ALA A 232 -13.20 -4.12 4.32
CA ALA A 232 -12.07 -4.31 3.42
C ALA A 232 -11.43 -5.68 3.59
N GLY A 233 -11.14 -6.05 4.83
CA GLY A 233 -10.53 -7.33 5.18
C GLY A 233 -11.43 -8.55 4.92
N SER A 234 -12.71 -8.44 5.30
CA SER A 234 -13.75 -9.46 5.06
C SER A 234 -13.86 -9.80 3.57
N ARG A 235 -13.99 -8.77 2.72
CA ARG A 235 -14.11 -8.95 1.28
C ARG A 235 -12.82 -9.50 0.66
N TYR A 236 -11.66 -9.06 1.13
CA TYR A 236 -10.38 -9.60 0.65
C TYR A 236 -10.30 -11.12 0.89
N ASN A 237 -10.53 -11.56 2.13
CA ASN A 237 -10.42 -12.96 2.50
C ASN A 237 -11.44 -13.83 1.75
N PHE A 238 -12.67 -13.34 1.60
CA PHE A 238 -13.69 -14.06 0.85
C PHE A 238 -13.37 -14.11 -0.65
N SER A 239 -12.79 -13.05 -1.22
CA SER A 239 -12.32 -13.06 -2.61
C SER A 239 -11.24 -14.12 -2.83
N CYS A 240 -10.31 -14.27 -1.87
CA CYS A 240 -9.30 -15.32 -1.91
C CYS A 240 -9.96 -16.70 -1.83
N TYR A 241 -10.92 -16.91 -0.94
CA TYR A 241 -11.67 -18.18 -0.88
C TYR A 241 -12.32 -18.51 -2.24
N VAL A 242 -13.09 -17.57 -2.80
CA VAL A 242 -13.79 -17.75 -4.10
C VAL A 242 -12.81 -18.04 -5.23
N ARG A 243 -11.66 -17.33 -5.27
CA ARG A 243 -10.61 -17.56 -6.28
C ARG A 243 -10.03 -18.97 -6.23
N HIS A 244 -10.02 -19.60 -5.06
CA HIS A 244 -9.47 -20.95 -4.85
C HIS A 244 -10.53 -22.05 -4.80
N LEU A 245 -11.79 -21.75 -5.12
CA LEU A 245 -12.81 -22.77 -5.29
C LEU A 245 -12.54 -23.64 -6.51
N ASN A 246 -12.58 -24.96 -6.32
CA ASN A 246 -12.62 -25.94 -7.40
C ASN A 246 -14.08 -26.21 -7.81
N PHE A 247 -14.68 -25.27 -8.54
CA PHE A 247 -16.05 -25.38 -9.03
C PHE A 247 -16.09 -26.03 -10.43
N ALA A 248 -17.21 -26.66 -10.80
CA ALA A 248 -17.43 -27.16 -12.16
C ALA A 248 -17.81 -26.06 -13.17
N SER A 249 -17.91 -24.79 -12.73
CA SER A 249 -18.18 -23.63 -13.58
C SER A 249 -16.94 -23.27 -14.41
N THR A 250 -17.14 -22.60 -15.54
CA THR A 250 -16.01 -22.12 -16.36
C THR A 250 -15.09 -21.23 -15.50
N THR A 251 -13.78 -21.48 -15.56
CA THR A 251 -12.75 -20.77 -14.78
C THR A 251 -12.91 -19.24 -14.82
N SER A 252 -13.42 -18.68 -15.92
CA SER A 252 -13.68 -17.26 -16.11
C SER A 252 -14.75 -16.68 -15.17
N SER A 253 -15.89 -17.36 -14.94
CA SER A 253 -16.96 -16.80 -14.10
C SER A 253 -16.54 -16.67 -12.63
N ARG A 254 -15.80 -17.65 -12.13
CA ARG A 254 -15.19 -17.65 -10.79
C ARG A 254 -14.20 -16.49 -10.63
N LEU A 255 -13.32 -16.29 -11.60
CA LEU A 255 -12.32 -15.22 -11.54
C LEU A 255 -12.98 -13.84 -11.53
N HIS A 256 -13.97 -13.61 -12.41
CA HIS A 256 -14.71 -12.35 -12.43
C HIS A 256 -15.43 -12.07 -11.11
N LEU A 257 -16.04 -13.09 -10.47
CA LEU A 257 -16.65 -12.93 -9.15
C LEU A 257 -15.60 -12.56 -8.09
N SER A 258 -14.46 -13.27 -8.07
CA SER A 258 -13.38 -12.96 -7.12
C SER A 258 -12.85 -11.54 -7.29
N ASP A 259 -12.72 -11.07 -8.54
CA ASP A 259 -12.21 -9.73 -8.84
C ASP A 259 -13.20 -8.64 -8.44
N LEU A 260 -14.50 -8.90 -8.60
CA LEU A 260 -15.56 -8.00 -8.13
C LEU A 260 -15.56 -7.87 -6.60
N ILE A 261 -15.45 -8.98 -5.87
CA ILE A 261 -15.37 -8.95 -4.39
C ILE A 261 -14.10 -8.19 -3.94
N LEU A 262 -12.98 -8.43 -4.63
CA LEU A 262 -11.72 -7.73 -4.36
C LEU A 262 -11.83 -6.22 -4.65
N HIS A 263 -12.63 -5.82 -5.65
CA HIS A 263 -12.90 -4.41 -5.92
C HIS A 263 -13.63 -3.74 -4.75
N CYS A 264 -14.65 -4.38 -4.17
CA CYS A 264 -15.31 -3.89 -2.95
C CYS A 264 -14.32 -3.75 -1.79
N SER A 265 -13.41 -4.73 -1.61
CA SER A 265 -12.34 -4.65 -0.62
C SER A 265 -11.44 -3.43 -0.80
N ASP A 266 -11.06 -3.11 -2.02
CA ASP A 266 -10.16 -2.00 -2.32
C ASP A 266 -10.84 -0.64 -2.19
N LEU A 267 -12.11 -0.52 -2.56
CA LEU A 267 -12.90 0.68 -2.30
C LEU A 267 -13.05 0.93 -0.80
N ALA A 268 -13.40 -0.10 -0.01
CA ALA A 268 -13.50 0.01 1.44
C ALA A 268 -12.16 0.41 2.09
N GLU A 269 -11.06 -0.16 1.63
CA GLU A 269 -9.70 0.19 2.07
C GLU A 269 -9.34 1.64 1.73
N SER A 270 -9.71 2.11 0.54
CA SER A 270 -9.50 3.49 0.09
C SER A 270 -10.27 4.49 0.96
N ILE A 271 -11.52 4.17 1.32
CA ILE A 271 -12.34 4.94 2.25
C ILE A 271 -11.70 4.96 3.64
N LYS A 272 -11.30 3.80 4.19
CA LYS A 272 -10.58 3.69 5.46
C LYS A 272 -9.35 4.58 5.51
N ASN A 273 -8.51 4.55 4.48
CA ASN A 273 -7.28 5.34 4.42
C ASN A 273 -7.57 6.84 4.31
N SER A 274 -8.64 7.20 3.61
CA SER A 274 -9.10 8.59 3.51
C SER A 274 -9.63 9.11 4.85
N LEU A 275 -10.37 8.29 5.61
CA LEU A 275 -10.80 8.60 6.96
C LEU A 275 -9.61 8.80 7.91
N LEU A 276 -8.57 7.95 7.82
CA LEU A 276 -7.33 8.13 8.60
C LEU A 276 -6.68 9.49 8.29
N LYS A 277 -6.62 9.88 7.02
CA LYS A 277 -6.09 11.19 6.60
C LYS A 277 -6.91 12.34 7.19
N GLN A 278 -8.24 12.22 7.19
CA GLN A 278 -9.11 13.23 7.82
C GLN A 278 -8.94 13.26 9.35
N GLU A 279 -8.75 12.13 10.02
CA GLU A 279 -8.49 12.06 11.46
C GLU A 279 -7.16 12.77 11.83
N MET A 280 -6.12 12.57 11.01
CA MET A 280 -4.83 13.26 11.18
C MET A 280 -4.97 14.77 10.93
N LEU A 281 -5.66 15.17 9.86
CA LEU A 281 -5.93 16.58 9.57
C LEU A 281 -6.75 17.24 10.68
N LEU A 282 -7.75 16.56 11.23
CA LEU A 282 -8.57 17.08 12.32
C LEU A 282 -7.74 17.45 13.56
N LYS A 283 -6.63 16.75 13.83
CA LYS A 283 -5.72 17.06 14.94
C LYS A 283 -4.87 18.30 14.69
N MET A 284 -4.57 18.62 13.44
CA MET A 284 -3.62 19.68 13.06
C MET A 284 -4.29 20.94 12.52
N TYR A 285 -5.31 20.76 11.69
CA TYR A 285 -6.01 21.77 10.89
C TYR A 285 -7.52 21.42 10.77
N PRO A 286 -8.32 21.51 11.86
CA PRO A 286 -9.74 21.12 11.87
C PRO A 286 -10.57 21.75 10.74
N GLU A 287 -10.22 22.97 10.34
CA GLU A 287 -10.90 23.74 9.29
C GLU A 287 -10.68 23.20 7.86
N LYS A 288 -9.70 22.30 7.66
CA LYS A 288 -9.36 21.71 6.36
C LYS A 288 -9.96 20.34 6.12
N VAL A 289 -10.71 19.81 7.09
CA VAL A 289 -11.33 18.49 7.00
C VAL A 289 -12.46 18.52 5.97
N LEU A 290 -12.45 17.56 5.04
CA LEU A 290 -13.42 17.45 3.94
C LEU A 290 -13.88 16.00 3.77
N PHE A 291 -15.18 15.81 3.60
CA PHE A 291 -15.81 14.50 3.55
C PHE A 291 -16.56 14.19 2.25
N ASP A 292 -16.78 15.17 1.38
CA ASP A 292 -17.64 15.00 0.18
C ASP A 292 -17.20 13.83 -0.70
N ASP A 293 -15.91 13.74 -1.01
CA ASP A 293 -15.33 12.65 -1.80
C ASP A 293 -15.38 11.28 -1.07
N ILE A 294 -15.33 11.29 0.27
CA ILE A 294 -15.44 10.06 1.07
C ILE A 294 -16.89 9.57 1.06
N ALA A 295 -17.87 10.46 1.24
CA ALA A 295 -19.29 10.14 1.16
C ALA A 295 -19.66 9.61 -0.22
N GLU A 296 -19.18 10.26 -1.28
CA GLU A 296 -19.41 9.83 -2.66
C GLU A 296 -18.85 8.42 -2.91
N ARG A 297 -17.61 8.14 -2.51
CA ARG A 297 -17.00 6.81 -2.64
C ARG A 297 -17.72 5.74 -1.85
N SER A 298 -18.27 6.06 -0.67
CA SER A 298 -19.07 5.12 0.12
C SER A 298 -20.38 4.74 -0.55
N LEU A 299 -21.03 5.67 -1.26
CA LEU A 299 -22.23 5.35 -2.05
C LEU A 299 -21.88 4.51 -3.28
N ILE A 300 -20.75 4.77 -3.93
CA ILE A 300 -20.26 3.89 -5.01
C ILE A 300 -20.03 2.46 -4.48
N LEU A 301 -19.36 2.33 -3.34
CA LEU A 301 -19.12 1.03 -2.71
C LEU A 301 -20.44 0.31 -2.37
N LYS A 302 -21.46 1.03 -1.87
CA LYS A 302 -22.79 0.48 -1.63
C LYS A 302 -23.37 -0.20 -2.88
N ASP A 303 -23.34 0.49 -4.02
CA ASP A 303 -23.88 -0.02 -5.28
C ASP A 303 -23.11 -1.27 -5.75
N PHE A 304 -21.78 -1.27 -5.63
CA PHE A 304 -20.95 -2.44 -5.91
C PHE A 304 -21.22 -3.60 -4.96
N GLU A 305 -21.41 -3.37 -3.66
CA GLU A 305 -21.71 -4.40 -2.66
C GLU A 305 -23.07 -5.05 -2.90
N MET A 306 -24.08 -4.26 -3.28
CA MET A 306 -25.40 -4.75 -3.69
C MET A 306 -25.28 -5.70 -4.89
N LEU A 307 -24.59 -5.25 -5.95
CA LEU A 307 -24.34 -6.05 -7.15
C LEU A 307 -23.55 -7.33 -6.83
N THR A 308 -22.53 -7.19 -5.97
CA THR A 308 -21.65 -8.29 -5.57
C THR A 308 -22.41 -9.37 -4.81
N LEU A 309 -23.25 -8.99 -3.84
CA LEU A 309 -24.03 -9.96 -3.08
C LEU A 309 -25.02 -10.73 -3.98
N GLN A 310 -25.65 -10.06 -4.94
CA GLN A 310 -26.51 -10.73 -5.94
C GLN A 310 -25.70 -11.76 -6.74
N LYS A 311 -24.50 -11.40 -7.22
CA LYS A 311 -23.63 -12.34 -7.94
C LYS A 311 -23.14 -13.51 -7.09
N ILE A 312 -22.78 -13.25 -5.83
CA ILE A 312 -22.38 -14.30 -4.89
C ILE A 312 -23.55 -15.28 -4.73
N LYS A 313 -24.77 -14.78 -4.49
CA LYS A 313 -25.97 -15.63 -4.38
C LYS A 313 -26.22 -16.45 -5.63
N HIS A 314 -26.17 -15.84 -6.81
CA HIS A 314 -26.31 -16.57 -8.07
C HIS A 314 -25.23 -17.65 -8.26
N PHE A 315 -23.98 -17.36 -7.88
CA PHE A 315 -22.86 -18.29 -8.01
C PHE A 315 -22.99 -19.50 -7.07
N PHE A 316 -23.37 -19.29 -5.80
CA PHE A 316 -23.49 -20.37 -4.82
C PHE A 316 -24.87 -21.05 -4.81
N ALA A 317 -25.92 -20.38 -5.27
CA ALA A 317 -27.31 -20.84 -5.26
C ALA A 317 -28.06 -20.47 -6.56
N PRO A 318 -27.67 -21.02 -7.73
CA PRO A 318 -28.21 -20.62 -9.04
C PRO A 318 -29.70 -20.93 -9.27
N ASN A 319 -30.30 -21.79 -8.45
CA ASN A 319 -31.73 -22.13 -8.51
C ASN A 319 -32.60 -21.29 -7.55
N ASP A 320 -32.01 -20.36 -6.82
CA ASP A 320 -32.74 -19.43 -5.96
C ASP A 320 -33.46 -18.39 -6.83
N GLN A 321 -34.73 -18.10 -6.53
CA GLN A 321 -35.55 -17.13 -7.28
C GLN A 321 -35.23 -15.67 -6.90
N SER A 322 -34.07 -15.39 -6.32
CA SER A 322 -33.60 -14.03 -6.08
C SER A 322 -33.57 -13.28 -7.41
N GLU A 323 -34.11 -12.06 -7.43
CA GLU A 323 -34.33 -11.24 -8.63
C GLU A 323 -33.23 -11.42 -9.69
N ASP A 324 -33.66 -11.68 -10.93
CA ASP A 324 -32.77 -11.82 -12.07
C ASP A 324 -31.80 -10.64 -12.11
N PHE A 325 -30.53 -10.99 -12.21
CA PHE A 325 -29.43 -10.07 -12.42
C PHE A 325 -29.78 -9.09 -13.55
N PRO A 326 -29.82 -7.76 -13.33
CA PRO A 326 -30.13 -6.83 -14.39
C PRO A 326 -29.03 -6.95 -15.45
N ALA A 327 -29.40 -7.50 -16.61
CA ALA A 327 -28.52 -7.51 -17.76
C ALA A 327 -28.22 -6.04 -18.13
N LEU A 328 -26.95 -5.67 -18.20
CA LEU A 328 -26.60 -4.40 -18.82
C LEU A 328 -27.02 -4.49 -20.29
N HIS A 329 -28.09 -3.80 -20.65
CA HIS A 329 -28.56 -3.73 -22.04
C HIS A 329 -27.77 -2.71 -22.87
N THR A 330 -26.75 -2.09 -22.28
CA THR A 330 -25.91 -1.05 -22.89
C THR A 330 -24.48 -1.51 -22.99
N LYS A 331 -23.89 -1.36 -24.18
CA LYS A 331 -22.48 -1.67 -24.42
C LYS A 331 -21.58 -0.78 -23.56
N LEU A 332 -20.62 -1.39 -22.86
CA LEU A 332 -19.63 -0.70 -22.03
C LEU A 332 -18.92 0.42 -22.81
N SER A 333 -18.90 1.63 -22.25
CA SER A 333 -18.30 2.80 -22.88
C SER A 333 -16.78 2.70 -22.92
N ASN A 334 -16.19 3.35 -23.93
CA ASN A 334 -14.73 3.43 -24.01
C ASN A 334 -14.20 4.55 -23.11
N PRO A 335 -13.04 4.36 -22.47
CA PRO A 335 -12.29 5.45 -21.86
C PRO A 335 -12.12 6.62 -22.85
N ALA A 336 -12.45 7.83 -22.39
CA ALA A 336 -12.45 9.03 -23.23
C ALA A 336 -11.62 10.15 -22.60
N LYS A 337 -11.26 11.16 -23.41
CA LYS A 337 -10.49 12.34 -23.00
C LYS A 337 -9.18 11.97 -22.30
N VAL A 338 -8.42 11.05 -22.89
CA VAL A 338 -7.11 10.70 -22.36
C VAL A 338 -6.17 11.89 -22.52
N THR A 339 -5.51 12.26 -21.44
CA THR A 339 -4.61 13.41 -21.33
C THR A 339 -3.28 12.96 -20.77
N LEU A 340 -2.21 13.54 -21.31
CA LEU A 340 -0.86 13.37 -20.79
C LEU A 340 -0.66 14.39 -19.67
N VAL A 341 -0.57 13.92 -18.43
CA VAL A 341 -0.45 14.77 -17.22
C VAL A 341 1.00 14.91 -16.75
N ASP A 342 1.87 13.98 -17.13
CA ASP A 342 3.32 14.06 -16.92
C ASP A 342 4.03 13.41 -18.11
N ASN A 343 5.12 14.02 -18.58
CA ASN A 343 5.89 13.53 -19.71
C ASN A 343 7.39 13.70 -19.48
N LYS A 344 8.03 12.62 -19.03
CA LYS A 344 9.47 12.52 -18.77
C LYS A 344 10.11 11.62 -19.84
N PRO A 345 11.44 11.62 -19.96
CA PRO A 345 12.12 10.81 -20.97
C PRO A 345 11.94 9.31 -20.82
N ASN A 346 11.80 8.84 -19.59
CA ASN A 346 11.63 7.42 -19.27
C ASN A 346 10.28 7.07 -18.64
N SER A 347 9.36 8.03 -18.55
CA SER A 347 8.03 7.77 -18.00
C SER A 347 7.01 8.76 -18.51
N ALA A 348 5.77 8.31 -18.66
CA ALA A 348 4.65 9.16 -19.04
C ALA A 348 3.44 8.81 -18.17
N THR A 349 2.79 9.81 -17.59
CA THR A 349 1.55 9.60 -16.86
C THR A 349 0.39 10.07 -17.69
N ILE A 350 -0.57 9.18 -17.94
CA ILE A 350 -1.82 9.48 -18.62
C ILE A 350 -2.99 9.37 -17.66
N LYS A 351 -3.98 10.25 -17.86
CA LYS A 351 -5.23 10.28 -17.11
C LYS A 351 -6.41 10.41 -18.06
N TRP A 352 -7.52 9.75 -17.75
CA TRP A 352 -8.77 9.85 -18.50
C TRP A 352 -9.95 10.13 -17.56
N ASN A 353 -11.11 10.35 -18.15
CA ASN A 353 -12.34 10.52 -17.38
C ASN A 353 -12.82 9.19 -16.83
N ASP A 354 -13.32 9.19 -15.60
CA ASP A 354 -14.13 8.07 -15.10
C ASP A 354 -15.35 7.86 -15.99
N LEU A 355 -15.70 6.58 -16.14
CA LEU A 355 -16.93 6.17 -16.79
C LEU A 355 -18.12 6.28 -15.82
N PRO A 356 -19.36 6.36 -16.34
CA PRO A 356 -20.55 6.43 -15.49
C PRO A 356 -20.58 5.29 -14.46
N LYS A 357 -21.03 5.59 -13.24
CA LYS A 357 -21.04 4.63 -12.12
C LYS A 357 -21.91 3.42 -12.42
N GLU A 358 -22.95 3.62 -13.21
CA GLU A 358 -23.91 2.61 -13.66
C GLU A 358 -23.27 1.56 -14.60
N GLU A 359 -22.09 1.84 -15.15
CA GLU A 359 -21.32 0.89 -15.96
C GLU A 359 -20.47 -0.08 -15.12
N PHE A 360 -20.38 0.14 -13.79
CA PHE A 360 -19.68 -0.74 -12.84
C PHE A 360 -18.25 -1.11 -13.26
N VAL A 361 -17.48 -0.13 -13.70
CA VAL A 361 -16.08 -0.34 -14.14
C VAL A 361 -15.20 -0.66 -12.94
N ILE A 362 -14.49 -1.78 -13.01
CA ILE A 362 -13.62 -2.28 -11.92
C ILE A 362 -12.14 -2.21 -12.24
N ALA A 363 -11.79 -2.13 -13.53
CA ALA A 363 -10.41 -2.05 -14.00
C ALA A 363 -10.33 -1.48 -15.41
N TYR A 364 -9.11 -1.11 -15.79
CA TYR A 364 -8.74 -0.74 -17.14
C TYR A 364 -7.54 -1.58 -17.58
N GLU A 365 -7.57 -2.03 -18.83
CA GLU A 365 -6.45 -2.68 -19.51
C GLU A 365 -5.80 -1.68 -20.46
N LEU A 366 -4.49 -1.53 -20.37
CA LEU A 366 -3.70 -0.70 -21.28
C LEU A 366 -2.81 -1.60 -22.12
N SER A 367 -2.85 -1.43 -23.45
CA SER A 367 -1.91 -2.06 -24.37
C SER A 367 -0.94 -1.01 -24.89
N VAL A 368 0.36 -1.22 -24.65
CA VAL A 368 1.45 -0.35 -25.11
C VAL A 368 2.49 -1.20 -25.80
N ASN A 369 2.68 -1.02 -27.12
CA ASN A 369 3.65 -1.78 -27.93
C ASN A 369 3.66 -3.30 -27.64
N ASN A 370 2.49 -3.95 -27.67
CA ASN A 370 2.27 -5.38 -27.36
C ASN A 370 2.50 -5.82 -25.91
N GLN A 371 2.73 -4.90 -24.98
CA GLN A 371 2.69 -5.17 -23.54
C GLN A 371 1.35 -4.75 -22.96
N VAL A 372 0.82 -5.55 -22.04
CA VAL A 372 -0.46 -5.31 -21.38
C VAL A 372 -0.23 -4.93 -19.92
N TYR A 373 -0.85 -3.83 -19.52
CA TYR A 373 -0.85 -3.32 -18.16
C TYR A 373 -2.29 -3.22 -17.65
N THR A 374 -2.46 -3.22 -16.34
CA THR A 374 -3.78 -3.04 -15.71
C THR A 374 -3.73 -1.98 -14.62
N THR A 375 -4.84 -1.27 -14.46
CA THR A 375 -5.04 -0.29 -13.37
C THR A 375 -6.50 -0.30 -12.93
N LYS A 376 -6.74 0.08 -11.67
CA LYS A 376 -8.09 0.17 -11.08
C LYS A 376 -8.65 1.59 -11.07
N ILE A 377 -7.82 2.57 -11.44
CA ILE A 377 -8.16 3.99 -11.44
C ILE A 377 -7.97 4.56 -12.84
N PRO A 378 -8.61 5.69 -13.20
CA PRO A 378 -8.54 6.26 -14.55
C PRO A 378 -7.22 7.01 -14.80
N SER A 379 -6.11 6.42 -14.37
CA SER A 379 -4.75 6.97 -14.46
C SER A 379 -3.74 5.83 -14.52
N PHE A 380 -2.69 6.02 -15.30
CA PHE A 380 -1.56 5.09 -15.34
C PHE A 380 -0.25 5.81 -15.65
N THR A 381 0.81 5.45 -14.92
CA THR A 381 2.17 5.90 -15.19
C THR A 381 2.93 4.78 -15.90
N LEU A 382 3.17 4.97 -17.19
CA LEU A 382 4.12 4.19 -17.97
C LEU A 382 5.54 4.51 -17.49
N ARG A 383 6.34 3.49 -17.26
CA ARG A 383 7.72 3.58 -16.77
C ARG A 383 8.65 2.87 -17.74
N ASP A 384 9.95 3.06 -17.54
CA ASP A 384 11.02 2.41 -18.30
C ASP A 384 10.89 2.63 -19.81
N LEU A 385 10.42 3.83 -20.19
CA LEU A 385 10.29 4.24 -21.59
C LEU A 385 11.64 4.74 -22.14
N GLU A 386 11.77 4.71 -23.45
CA GLU A 386 12.89 5.26 -24.19
C GLU A 386 12.65 6.75 -24.48
N PRO A 387 13.63 7.63 -24.24
CA PRO A 387 13.54 9.06 -24.54
C PRO A 387 13.23 9.37 -26.01
N GLY A 388 12.41 10.39 -26.25
CA GLY A 388 12.05 10.85 -27.61
C GLY A 388 11.33 9.82 -28.47
N THR A 389 10.84 8.73 -27.87
CA THR A 389 10.19 7.61 -28.57
C THR A 389 8.68 7.76 -28.50
N THR A 390 8.00 7.47 -29.61
CA THR A 390 6.55 7.48 -29.67
C THR A 390 5.99 6.09 -29.35
N TYR A 391 5.05 6.04 -28.42
CA TYR A 391 4.33 4.87 -27.96
C TYR A 391 2.86 4.97 -28.36
N GLU A 392 2.33 3.88 -28.91
CA GLU A 392 0.91 3.72 -29.16
C GLU A 392 0.24 3.11 -27.92
N VAL A 393 -0.76 3.79 -27.39
CA VAL A 393 -1.48 3.37 -26.18
C VAL A 393 -2.95 3.16 -26.49
N ASN A 394 -3.42 1.95 -26.22
CA ASN A 394 -4.83 1.60 -26.24
C ASN A 394 -5.34 1.34 -24.83
N ILE A 395 -6.55 1.81 -24.50
CA ILE A 395 -7.16 1.62 -23.17
C ILE A 395 -8.55 1.00 -23.35
N LYS A 396 -8.82 -0.07 -22.61
CA LYS A 396 -10.14 -0.70 -22.50
C LYS A 396 -10.62 -0.65 -21.07
N ALA A 397 -11.92 -0.41 -20.88
CA ALA A 397 -12.56 -0.59 -19.59
C ALA A 397 -12.99 -2.05 -19.41
N ILE A 398 -12.95 -2.53 -18.17
CA ILE A 398 -13.45 -3.83 -17.75
C ILE A 398 -14.45 -3.60 -16.63
N ASN A 399 -15.69 -4.06 -16.82
CA ASN A 399 -16.72 -3.92 -15.80
C ASN A 399 -16.90 -5.17 -14.93
N ALA A 400 -17.70 -5.01 -13.88
CA ALA A 400 -18.09 -6.08 -12.96
C ALA A 400 -18.74 -7.28 -13.65
N TYR A 401 -19.22 -7.13 -14.89
CA TYR A 401 -19.89 -8.15 -15.71
C TYR A 401 -18.91 -9.00 -16.50
N GLY A 402 -17.63 -8.63 -16.53
CA GLY A 402 -16.61 -9.25 -17.38
C GLY A 402 -16.68 -8.76 -18.83
N GLU A 403 -17.48 -7.73 -19.10
CA GLU A 403 -17.49 -7.06 -20.39
C GLU A 403 -16.25 -6.19 -20.52
N ILE A 404 -15.69 -6.18 -21.72
CA ILE A 404 -14.52 -5.39 -22.06
C ILE A 404 -14.96 -4.39 -23.14
N SER A 405 -14.67 -3.11 -22.92
CA SER A 405 -14.99 -2.08 -23.90
C SER A 405 -14.20 -2.36 -25.18
N ILE A 406 -14.71 -1.91 -26.32
CA ILE A 406 -13.90 -1.97 -27.53
C ILE A 406 -12.68 -1.04 -27.36
N PRO A 407 -11.55 -1.32 -28.01
CA PRO A 407 -10.46 -0.37 -28.12
C PRO A 407 -10.98 1.02 -28.52
N GLY A 408 -10.63 2.05 -27.74
CA GLY A 408 -10.80 3.45 -28.15
C GLY A 408 -9.86 3.81 -29.32
N THR A 409 -9.90 5.07 -29.76
CA THR A 409 -8.87 5.58 -30.70
C THR A 409 -7.50 5.53 -30.03
N ASP A 410 -6.50 5.01 -30.75
CA ASP A 410 -5.14 4.90 -30.23
C ASP A 410 -4.56 6.28 -29.91
N ILE A 411 -3.86 6.37 -28.78
CA ILE A 411 -3.22 7.59 -28.30
C ILE A 411 -1.73 7.47 -28.52
N MET A 412 -1.18 8.43 -29.24
CA MET A 412 0.27 8.51 -29.47
C MET A 412 0.91 9.37 -28.39
N ILE A 413 1.75 8.76 -27.57
CA ILE A 413 2.53 9.45 -26.53
C ILE A 413 3.99 9.50 -27.00
N THR A 414 4.54 10.70 -27.18
CA THR A 414 5.98 10.85 -27.42
C THR A 414 6.66 11.30 -26.13
N THR A 415 7.57 10.48 -25.62
CA THR A 415 8.32 10.80 -24.40
C THR A 415 9.17 12.04 -24.60
N ALA A 416 9.41 12.77 -23.52
CA ALA A 416 10.40 13.84 -23.55
C ALA A 416 11.79 13.29 -23.93
N THR A 417 12.70 14.16 -24.34
CA THR A 417 14.12 13.81 -24.46
C THR A 417 14.85 14.27 -23.20
N TYR A 418 15.99 13.65 -22.88
CA TYR A 418 16.88 14.24 -21.87
C TYR A 418 17.26 15.67 -22.30
N GLY A 419 17.34 16.60 -21.34
CA GLY A 419 17.35 18.04 -21.60
C GLY A 419 18.19 18.53 -22.78
N ASN A 420 17.66 19.54 -23.48
CA ASN A 420 18.35 20.31 -24.51
C ASN A 420 19.67 20.91 -23.95
N ASP A 421 20.59 21.32 -24.82
CA ASP A 421 21.97 21.73 -24.51
C ASP A 421 22.21 22.74 -23.36
N LEU A 422 21.15 23.34 -22.79
CA LEU A 422 21.22 24.29 -21.68
C LEU A 422 21.13 23.70 -20.26
N ASP A 423 20.39 22.60 -20.02
CA ASP A 423 20.34 21.94 -18.69
C ASP A 423 20.63 20.44 -18.84
N LYS A 424 21.84 20.06 -18.44
CA LYS A 424 22.37 18.70 -18.52
C LYS A 424 21.89 17.81 -17.37
N ALA A 425 21.27 18.35 -16.33
CA ALA A 425 20.70 17.59 -15.22
C ALA A 425 19.22 17.24 -15.42
N LEU A 426 18.47 18.04 -16.20
CA LEU A 426 17.03 17.84 -16.40
C LEU A 426 16.70 16.41 -16.88
N TYR A 427 15.84 15.75 -16.09
CA TYR A 427 15.37 14.39 -16.25
C TYR A 427 16.44 13.30 -16.21
N ARG A 428 17.63 13.60 -15.74
CA ARG A 428 18.70 12.61 -15.66
C ARG A 428 18.53 11.65 -14.49
N PRO A 429 19.06 10.42 -14.57
CA PRO A 429 19.09 9.51 -13.43
C PRO A 429 19.77 10.13 -12.23
N THR A 430 19.21 9.89 -11.04
CA THR A 430 19.74 10.39 -9.78
C THR A 430 19.88 9.28 -8.74
N THR A 431 20.87 9.42 -7.88
CA THR A 431 21.07 8.58 -6.69
C THR A 431 21.36 9.47 -5.49
N ALA A 432 21.03 9.02 -4.29
CA ALA A 432 21.30 9.76 -3.07
C ALA A 432 21.71 8.81 -1.94
N SER A 433 22.31 9.36 -0.89
CA SER A 433 22.60 8.62 0.35
C SER A 433 21.33 8.18 1.07
N SER A 434 20.27 8.98 1.02
CA SER A 434 18.96 8.66 1.59
C SER A 434 17.88 9.56 0.99
N TYR A 435 16.64 9.22 1.26
CA TYR A 435 15.50 10.12 1.11
C TYR A 435 14.44 9.81 2.17
N GLU A 436 13.59 10.78 2.51
CA GLU A 436 12.46 10.58 3.39
C GLU A 436 11.35 9.79 2.68
N GLU A 437 10.91 8.69 3.30
CA GLU A 437 9.71 7.96 2.90
C GLU A 437 8.54 8.42 3.77
N ASP A 438 7.72 9.33 3.25
CA ASP A 438 6.51 9.79 3.92
C ASP A 438 5.29 9.05 3.34
N ASN A 439 4.50 8.44 4.24
CA ASN A 439 3.36 7.59 3.90
C ASN A 439 2.11 8.39 3.45
N LEU A 440 2.26 9.70 3.19
CA LEU A 440 1.17 10.67 2.98
C LEU A 440 1.08 11.24 1.55
N ASP A 441 1.26 10.40 0.53
CA ASP A 441 1.21 10.76 -0.90
C ASP A 441 2.37 11.65 -1.42
N GLN A 442 3.29 12.10 -0.57
CA GLN A 442 4.48 12.87 -0.97
C GLN A 442 5.72 11.96 -1.04
N ASN A 443 6.09 11.58 -2.25
CA ASN A 443 7.32 10.85 -2.51
C ASN A 443 8.49 11.84 -2.63
N TYR A 444 9.47 11.85 -1.71
CA TYR A 444 10.62 12.77 -1.71
C TYR A 444 11.88 12.22 -2.39
N GLN A 445 11.68 11.40 -3.42
CA GLN A 445 12.77 10.72 -4.13
C GLN A 445 13.81 11.67 -4.75
N PRO A 446 15.06 11.21 -4.94
CA PRO A 446 16.13 12.00 -5.57
C PRO A 446 15.77 12.56 -6.95
N SER A 447 14.95 11.83 -7.72
CA SER A 447 14.52 12.24 -9.06
C SER A 447 13.75 13.55 -9.09
N ASN A 448 13.11 13.92 -7.98
CA ASN A 448 12.37 15.17 -7.88
C ASN A 448 13.27 16.41 -7.99
N ALA A 449 14.55 16.31 -7.62
CA ALA A 449 15.48 17.43 -7.75
C ALA A 449 15.82 17.75 -9.22
N VAL A 450 15.43 16.92 -10.18
CA VAL A 450 15.75 17.11 -11.61
C VAL A 450 14.54 16.88 -12.53
N ASP A 451 13.32 16.90 -12.00
CA ASP A 451 12.10 16.56 -12.76
C ASP A 451 11.42 17.77 -13.44
N GLY A 452 11.99 18.97 -13.31
CA GLY A 452 11.44 20.20 -13.88
C GLY A 452 10.15 20.71 -13.22
N ASN A 453 9.67 20.09 -12.13
CA ASN A 453 8.50 20.51 -11.40
C ASN A 453 8.89 21.32 -10.16
N ALA A 454 8.47 22.57 -10.12
CA ALA A 454 8.84 23.50 -9.06
C ALA A 454 8.25 23.18 -7.67
N ASN A 455 7.35 22.19 -7.58
CA ASN A 455 6.60 21.80 -6.37
C ASN A 455 6.97 20.41 -5.85
N THR A 456 7.91 19.72 -6.46
CA THR A 456 8.44 18.42 -5.99
C THR A 456 9.88 18.60 -5.53
N ARG A 457 10.28 17.88 -4.47
CA ARG A 457 11.62 17.99 -3.88
C ARG A 457 12.21 16.64 -3.54
N TRP A 458 13.53 16.56 -3.59
CA TRP A 458 14.27 15.56 -2.83
C TRP A 458 14.38 16.04 -1.38
N SER A 459 14.23 15.12 -0.42
CA SER A 459 14.49 15.39 1.01
C SER A 459 15.27 14.23 1.60
N SER A 460 16.41 14.48 2.22
CA SER A 460 17.23 13.46 2.89
C SER A 460 16.71 13.11 4.28
N LEU A 461 17.17 12.00 4.84
CA LEU A 461 17.06 11.77 6.28
C LEU A 461 17.84 12.83 7.08
N TYR A 462 17.52 12.91 8.37
CA TYR A 462 17.94 13.92 9.34
C TYR A 462 19.36 13.67 9.90
N SER A 463 20.35 13.57 9.03
CA SER A 463 21.75 13.32 9.43
C SER A 463 22.74 13.97 8.48
N GLU A 464 24.00 14.07 8.89
CA GLU A 464 25.12 14.56 8.09
C GLU A 464 26.28 13.55 8.08
N PRO A 465 27.02 13.42 6.97
CA PRO A 465 26.76 14.03 5.66
C PRO A 465 25.65 13.31 4.89
N GLN A 466 25.04 14.01 3.93
CA GLN A 466 24.12 13.43 2.94
C GLN A 466 24.52 13.91 1.55
N TRP A 467 24.17 13.16 0.52
CA TRP A 467 24.50 13.54 -0.85
C TRP A 467 23.40 13.14 -1.82
N ILE A 468 23.31 13.90 -2.91
CA ILE A 468 22.56 13.55 -4.12
C ILE A 468 23.49 13.68 -5.32
N SER A 469 23.41 12.76 -6.26
CA SER A 469 24.19 12.78 -7.50
C SER A 469 23.31 12.58 -8.72
N VAL A 470 23.71 13.23 -9.82
CA VAL A 470 23.04 13.23 -11.12
C VAL A 470 23.98 12.61 -12.15
N ASP A 471 23.52 11.59 -12.90
CA ASP A 471 24.21 11.04 -14.07
C ASP A 471 23.81 11.81 -15.33
N MET A 472 24.66 12.72 -15.80
CA MET A 472 24.40 13.51 -17.02
C MET A 472 24.45 12.67 -18.31
N GLY A 473 24.73 11.37 -18.22
CA GLY A 473 24.75 10.40 -19.31
C GLY A 473 25.99 10.46 -20.21
N THR A 474 26.63 11.63 -20.30
CA THR A 474 27.87 11.84 -21.06
C THR A 474 28.82 12.75 -20.29
N ILE A 475 30.13 12.65 -20.57
CA ILE A 475 31.11 13.56 -19.99
C ILE A 475 30.77 14.99 -20.45
N THR A 476 30.49 15.86 -19.49
CA THR A 476 30.01 17.22 -19.66
C THR A 476 31.02 18.21 -19.10
N ASP A 477 31.31 19.26 -19.85
CA ASP A 477 32.05 20.43 -19.37
C ASP A 477 31.06 21.39 -18.68
N ILE A 478 31.08 21.40 -17.36
CA ILE A 478 30.17 22.18 -16.50
C ILE A 478 30.66 23.63 -16.45
N GLU A 479 29.75 24.57 -16.73
CA GLU A 479 29.96 26.02 -16.61
C GLU A 479 29.42 26.51 -15.26
N SER A 480 28.19 26.11 -14.92
CA SER A 480 27.56 26.46 -13.65
C SER A 480 26.58 25.40 -13.17
N VAL A 481 26.36 25.41 -11.87
CA VAL A 481 25.35 24.59 -11.19
C VAL A 481 24.42 25.52 -10.44
N THR A 482 23.12 25.41 -10.67
CA THR A 482 22.11 26.12 -9.85
C THR A 482 21.42 25.13 -8.93
N LEU A 483 21.43 25.44 -7.63
CA LEU A 483 20.75 24.69 -6.57
C LEU A 483 19.57 25.53 -6.07
N ARG A 484 18.35 25.00 -6.16
CA ARG A 484 17.16 25.59 -5.56
C ARG A 484 16.80 24.80 -4.31
N TRP A 485 17.23 25.29 -3.16
CA TRP A 485 16.96 24.71 -1.86
C TRP A 485 15.52 24.96 -1.39
N GLU A 486 15.00 24.03 -0.60
CA GLU A 486 13.85 24.26 0.26
C GLU A 486 14.28 24.99 1.56
N GLY A 487 13.36 25.30 2.48
CA GLY A 487 13.69 25.83 3.80
C GLY A 487 14.68 24.96 4.62
N ALA A 488 14.74 23.65 4.35
CA ALA A 488 15.74 22.74 4.90
C ALA A 488 16.97 22.61 3.96
N TYR A 489 17.97 23.50 4.11
CA TYR A 489 19.11 23.62 3.18
C TYR A 489 20.48 23.28 3.80
N ALA A 490 21.48 23.09 2.94
CA ALA A 490 22.86 22.89 3.38
C ALA A 490 23.57 24.22 3.66
N LYS A 491 24.00 24.41 4.90
CA LYS A 491 24.88 25.52 5.30
C LYS A 491 26.32 25.27 4.85
N ALA A 492 26.78 24.02 4.85
CA ALA A 492 28.03 23.63 4.22
C ALA A 492 27.81 22.50 3.22
N TYR A 493 28.36 22.63 2.01
CA TYR A 493 28.31 21.60 0.97
C TYR A 493 29.49 21.70 0.00
N GLN A 494 29.71 20.62 -0.75
CA GLN A 494 30.65 20.57 -1.87
C GLN A 494 29.93 20.16 -3.15
N LEU A 495 30.40 20.68 -4.27
CA LEU A 495 30.08 20.13 -5.59
C LEU A 495 31.24 19.26 -6.04
N GLN A 496 30.95 18.03 -6.44
CA GLN A 496 31.94 17.06 -6.88
C GLN A 496 31.57 16.50 -8.25
N VAL A 497 32.56 16.18 -9.06
CA VAL A 497 32.37 15.52 -10.36
C VAL A 497 33.04 14.16 -10.40
N SER A 498 32.51 13.28 -11.24
CA SER A 498 33.09 11.96 -11.50
C SER A 498 32.89 11.55 -12.95
N THR A 499 33.81 10.74 -13.49
CA THR A 499 33.66 10.10 -14.80
C THR A 499 33.10 8.68 -14.71
N ASP A 500 33.25 8.03 -13.55
CA ASP A 500 32.92 6.62 -13.31
C ASP A 500 31.82 6.41 -12.25
N GLY A 501 31.42 7.46 -11.52
CA GLY A 501 30.45 7.41 -10.42
C GLY A 501 31.04 6.96 -9.07
N HIS A 502 32.31 6.58 -9.03
CA HIS A 502 32.98 5.99 -7.86
C HIS A 502 34.08 6.91 -7.31
N THR A 503 34.90 7.48 -8.19
CA THR A 503 35.98 8.39 -7.83
C THR A 503 35.52 9.82 -8.05
N TRP A 504 35.52 10.63 -6.99
CA TRP A 504 34.97 11.98 -6.99
C TRP A 504 36.07 13.03 -6.81
N SER A 505 35.93 14.15 -7.50
CA SER A 505 36.82 15.31 -7.37
C SER A 505 36.02 16.57 -7.08
N ASP A 506 36.42 17.32 -6.06
CA ASP A 506 35.77 18.55 -5.66
C ASP A 506 36.00 19.64 -6.73
N ILE A 507 34.92 20.29 -7.15
CA ILE A 507 34.98 21.44 -8.08
C ILE A 507 34.54 22.74 -7.40
N TYR A 508 33.92 22.65 -6.22
CA TYR A 508 33.50 23.79 -5.42
C TYR A 508 33.22 23.38 -3.96
N GLU A 509 33.45 24.30 -3.03
CA GLU A 509 33.07 24.16 -1.61
C GLU A 509 32.45 25.46 -1.11
N ASN A 510 31.34 25.34 -0.38
CA ASN A 510 30.71 26.44 0.35
C ASN A 510 30.51 26.02 1.81
N ARG A 511 30.87 26.90 2.75
CA ARG A 511 30.74 26.67 4.20
C ARG A 511 29.76 27.64 4.88
N THR A 512 29.17 28.56 4.10
CA THR A 512 28.27 29.60 4.56
C THR A 512 27.09 29.74 3.60
N GLY A 513 26.52 28.61 3.16
CA GLY A 513 25.34 28.54 2.31
C GLY A 513 24.18 29.34 2.91
N SER A 514 23.43 30.02 2.05
CA SER A 514 22.32 30.91 2.43
C SER A 514 20.95 30.28 2.19
N GLY A 515 20.90 29.15 1.50
CA GLY A 515 19.65 28.52 1.07
C GLY A 515 18.99 29.30 -0.07
N GLY A 516 17.71 29.03 -0.32
CA GLY A 516 17.01 29.61 -1.48
C GLY A 516 17.61 29.15 -2.81
N THR A 517 17.75 30.04 -3.78
CA THR A 517 18.37 29.71 -5.08
C THR A 517 19.82 30.20 -5.11
N GLU A 518 20.76 29.27 -5.19
CA GLU A 518 22.19 29.54 -5.32
C GLU A 518 22.63 29.16 -6.73
N THR A 519 23.27 30.08 -7.46
CA THR A 519 23.93 29.78 -8.75
C THR A 519 25.42 29.85 -8.54
N ILE A 520 26.08 28.72 -8.77
CA ILE A 520 27.50 28.51 -8.52
C ILE A 520 28.21 28.41 -9.86
N GLU A 521 29.13 29.34 -10.12
CA GLU A 521 30.10 29.21 -11.21
C GLU A 521 31.18 28.22 -10.76
N ALA A 522 31.07 26.98 -11.22
CA ALA A 522 31.98 25.90 -10.89
C ALA A 522 32.39 25.16 -12.16
N ALA A 523 33.63 25.39 -12.60
CA ALA A 523 34.19 24.72 -13.75
C ALA A 523 34.62 23.29 -13.38
N GLY A 524 34.05 22.30 -14.04
CA GLY A 524 34.34 20.90 -13.80
C GLY A 524 34.04 20.04 -15.02
N ARG A 525 34.73 18.90 -15.15
CA ARG A 525 34.46 17.95 -16.24
C ARG A 525 34.17 16.57 -15.67
N GLY A 526 32.97 16.07 -15.94
CA GLY A 526 32.54 14.76 -15.45
C GLY A 526 31.26 14.29 -16.12
N ARG A 527 30.96 13.00 -15.99
CA ARG A 527 29.65 12.44 -16.35
C ARG A 527 28.65 12.60 -15.21
N PHE A 528 29.12 12.56 -13.97
CA PHE A 528 28.29 12.72 -12.79
C PHE A 528 28.61 14.03 -12.08
N LEU A 529 27.58 14.66 -11.52
CA LEU A 529 27.70 15.75 -10.55
C LEU A 529 27.10 15.26 -9.22
N LYS A 530 27.77 15.52 -8.10
CA LYS A 530 27.26 15.25 -6.75
C LYS A 530 27.26 16.53 -5.93
N VAL A 531 26.15 16.76 -5.24
CA VAL A 531 26.03 17.74 -4.16
C VAL A 531 26.25 16.97 -2.85
N ASN A 532 27.38 17.20 -2.20
CA ASN A 532 27.76 16.58 -0.93
C ASN A 532 27.48 17.56 0.21
N CYS A 533 26.38 17.35 0.94
CA CYS A 533 25.92 18.21 2.02
C CYS A 533 26.60 17.82 3.34
N LEU A 534 27.29 18.78 3.97
CA LEU A 534 28.18 18.57 5.10
C LEU A 534 27.62 19.08 6.43
N GLU A 535 26.87 20.19 6.41
CA GLU A 535 26.29 20.81 7.62
C GLU A 535 24.90 21.35 7.30
N ARG A 536 23.89 20.98 8.11
CA ARG A 536 22.52 21.49 7.97
C ARG A 536 22.37 22.92 8.49
N ALA A 537 21.45 23.67 7.88
CA ALA A 537 21.06 24.99 8.38
C ALA A 537 19.91 24.96 9.40
N THR A 538 19.15 23.86 9.45
CA THR A 538 18.00 23.66 10.34
C THR A 538 18.07 22.28 11.01
N GLU A 539 17.10 21.95 11.87
CA GLU A 539 16.99 20.61 12.47
C GLU A 539 16.51 19.52 11.49
N TYR A 540 15.93 19.93 10.35
CA TYR A 540 15.41 19.03 9.30
C TYR A 540 16.52 18.45 8.43
N GLY A 541 16.23 17.55 7.48
CA GLY A 541 17.22 17.03 6.52
C GLY A 541 17.74 18.08 5.52
N PHE A 542 18.35 17.64 4.43
CA PHE A 542 18.67 18.48 3.28
C PHE A 542 17.63 18.31 2.19
N SER A 543 17.18 19.40 1.59
CA SER A 543 16.07 19.39 0.64
C SER A 543 16.28 20.32 -0.54
N LEU A 544 16.14 19.76 -1.75
CA LEU A 544 16.31 20.47 -3.01
C LEU A 544 15.04 20.36 -3.85
N TRP A 545 14.49 21.51 -4.22
CA TRP A 545 13.49 21.62 -5.29
C TRP A 545 14.12 21.36 -6.66
N GLN A 546 15.37 21.79 -6.88
CA GLN A 546 16.00 21.67 -8.20
C GLN A 546 17.54 21.68 -8.17
N ILE A 547 18.13 20.90 -9.08
CA ILE A 547 19.53 20.94 -9.51
C ILE A 547 19.53 21.18 -11.02
N VAL A 548 20.17 22.25 -11.48
CA VAL A 548 20.33 22.60 -12.90
C VAL A 548 21.81 22.62 -13.22
N VAL A 549 22.21 21.98 -14.32
CA VAL A 549 23.61 21.96 -14.76
C VAL A 549 23.74 22.59 -16.13
N LYS A 550 24.36 23.77 -16.19
CA LYS A 550 24.66 24.44 -17.44
C LYS A 550 26.03 24.01 -17.96
N SER A 551 26.09 23.63 -19.23
CA SER A 551 27.35 23.32 -19.90
C SER A 551 27.78 24.45 -20.84
N SER A 552 29.09 24.71 -20.93
CA SER A 552 29.63 25.60 -21.93
C SER A 552 29.52 24.95 -23.32
N ALA A 553 28.76 25.54 -24.24
CA ALA A 553 28.62 25.02 -25.60
C ALA A 553 30.00 24.92 -26.28
N VAL A 554 30.37 23.74 -26.78
CA VAL A 554 31.46 23.64 -27.76
C VAL A 554 30.98 24.38 -29.01
N SER A 555 31.52 25.57 -29.25
CA SER A 555 31.29 26.29 -30.49
C SER A 555 31.77 25.41 -31.64
N LYS A 556 30.82 24.85 -32.41
CA LYS A 556 31.12 24.29 -33.73
C LYS A 556 31.69 25.42 -34.59
N VAL A 557 33.00 25.50 -34.70
CA VAL A 557 33.66 26.28 -35.74
C VAL A 557 33.42 25.54 -37.05
N GLU A 558 32.34 25.89 -37.74
CA GLU A 558 32.22 25.63 -39.17
C GLU A 558 33.26 26.51 -39.87
N SER A 559 34.37 25.92 -40.30
CA SER A 559 35.25 26.53 -41.28
C SER A 559 34.48 26.66 -42.60
N GLN A 560 33.85 27.82 -42.81
CA GLN A 560 33.42 28.23 -44.14
C GLN A 560 34.65 28.36 -45.03
N THR A 561 34.88 27.36 -45.88
CA THR A 561 35.70 27.51 -47.07
C THR A 561 35.03 28.55 -47.97
N LYS A 562 35.43 29.82 -47.82
CA LYS A 562 35.19 30.86 -48.82
C LYS A 562 35.89 30.45 -50.12
N ILE A 563 35.14 29.92 -51.08
CA ILE A 563 35.53 30.03 -52.49
C ILE A 563 34.97 31.36 -52.98
N SER A 564 35.88 32.32 -53.16
CA SER A 564 35.62 33.62 -53.77
C SER A 564 35.28 33.45 -55.25
N PHE A 565 34.11 33.95 -55.67
CA PHE A 565 33.93 34.39 -57.04
C PHE A 565 34.65 35.72 -57.22
N ALA A 566 35.68 35.73 -58.07
CA ALA A 566 36.22 36.95 -58.66
C ALA A 566 35.79 36.98 -60.13
N ASN A 567 35.03 38.01 -60.48
CA ASN A 567 34.80 38.42 -61.87
C ASN A 567 35.81 39.50 -62.26
N GLN A 568 36.00 39.63 -63.58
CA GLN A 568 36.79 40.60 -64.38
C GLN A 568 38.16 40.04 -64.81
N ILE A 569 38.49 39.94 -66.10
CA ILE A 569 38.15 40.77 -67.28
C ILE A 569 37.74 39.89 -68.48
#